data_AF-A0A7Y7NMZ1-F1
#
_entry.id   AF-A0A7Y7NMZ1-F1
#
_cell.length_a   1.000
_cell.length_b   1.000
_cell.length_c   1.000
_cell.angle_alpha   90.00
_cell.angle_beta   90.00
_cell.angle_gamma   90.00
#
_symmetry.space_group_name_H-M   'P 1'
#
loop_
_entity.id
_entity.type
_entity.pdbx_description
1 polymer ?
#
loop_
_entity_poly.entity_id
_entity_poly.type
_entity_poly.pdbx_seq_one_letter_code
_entity_poly.pdbx_strand_id
1 'polypeptide(L)'
;MGEANRRAKERERQAEQLRSVNMSRVAGAVRHVASIATKFPGKDCYIHASIGKSLLNRLGVESELVVGFAGWRVGEGSGDAILCMPVTREICLNEGFPCHAWIEIGHNILDLTTYQFSRQAATLEELDGNNVNVSWCPDFLQVKKESVSSVRDLILKNTWCYYYERNLQFEREMSKVSFGLTDDHVDMALAFYQASVADNYLSLNAA
;
A
#
# COMPACT_ATOMS: atom_id res chain seq x y z
N MET A 1 25.35 17.98 18.91
CA MET A 1 25.42 18.05 17.43
C MET A 1 25.50 16.68 16.73
N GLY A 2 25.93 15.58 17.39
CA GLY A 2 26.09 14.27 16.71
C GLY A 2 24.78 13.58 16.29
N GLU A 3 23.72 13.68 17.09
CA GLU A 3 22.49 12.93 16.83
C GLU A 3 21.65 13.50 15.67
N ALA A 4 21.57 14.83 15.58
CA ALA A 4 20.89 15.50 14.46
C ALA A 4 21.57 15.21 13.12
N ASN A 5 22.91 15.24 13.08
CA ASN A 5 23.68 14.91 11.89
C ASN A 5 23.52 13.43 11.49
N ARG A 6 23.52 12.51 12.47
CA ARG A 6 23.25 11.08 12.22
C ARG A 6 21.86 10.85 11.61
N ARG A 7 20.83 11.51 12.14
CA ARG A 7 19.45 11.42 11.60
C ARG A 7 19.36 12.01 10.18
N ALA A 8 20.06 13.11 9.89
CA ALA A 8 20.08 13.70 8.56
C ALA A 8 20.72 12.77 7.52
N LYS A 9 21.88 12.18 7.85
CA LYS A 9 22.56 11.21 6.97
C LYS A 9 21.73 9.96 6.69
N GLU A 10 21.03 9.45 7.72
CA GLU A 10 20.15 8.29 7.54
C GLU A 10 18.97 8.62 6.61
N ARG A 11 18.37 9.80 6.75
CA ARG A 11 17.31 10.27 5.84
C ARG A 11 17.79 10.38 4.39
N GLU A 12 19.00 10.88 4.20
CA GLU A 12 19.61 11.02 2.87
C GLU A 12 19.88 9.66 2.23
N ARG A 13 20.46 8.72 2.99
CA ARG A 13 20.66 7.32 2.57
C ARG A 13 19.36 6.66 2.12
N GLN A 14 18.30 6.80 2.92
CA GLN A 14 16.98 6.25 2.60
C GLN A 14 16.35 6.90 1.36
N ALA A 15 16.51 8.23 1.21
CA ALA A 15 16.03 8.94 0.02
C ALA A 15 16.80 8.53 -1.24
N GLU A 16 18.09 8.22 -1.13
CA GLU A 16 18.89 7.69 -2.23
C GLU A 16 18.46 6.26 -2.62
N GLN A 17 18.26 5.37 -1.63
CA GLN A 17 17.72 4.04 -1.86
C GLN A 17 16.34 4.07 -2.54
N LEU A 18 15.45 4.99 -2.13
CA LEU A 18 14.15 5.14 -2.78
C LEU A 18 14.25 5.64 -4.22
N ARG A 19 15.25 6.49 -4.53
CA ARG A 19 15.47 7.03 -5.88
C ARG A 19 16.10 6.02 -6.84
N SER A 20 16.80 4.99 -6.33
CA SER A 20 17.42 3.97 -7.17
C SER A 20 16.42 2.92 -7.68
N VAL A 21 15.20 2.90 -7.16
CA VAL A 21 14.15 1.94 -7.53
C VAL A 21 12.97 2.64 -8.20
N ASN A 22 12.50 2.06 -9.32
CA ASN A 22 11.30 2.57 -9.99
C ASN A 22 10.04 2.02 -9.32
N MET A 23 9.35 2.85 -8.52
CA MET A 23 8.19 2.43 -7.74
C MET A 23 6.99 2.02 -8.59
N SER A 24 6.76 2.64 -9.76
CA SER A 24 5.69 2.22 -10.67
C SER A 24 5.90 0.79 -11.16
N ARG A 25 7.17 0.38 -11.36
CA ARG A 25 7.51 -0.98 -11.78
C ARG A 25 7.42 -1.97 -10.63
N VAL A 26 7.79 -1.56 -9.42
CA VAL A 26 7.50 -2.35 -8.20
C VAL A 26 6.00 -2.59 -8.07
N ALA A 27 5.19 -1.54 -8.17
CA ALA A 27 3.73 -1.64 -8.10
C ALA A 27 3.14 -2.56 -9.18
N GLY A 28 3.60 -2.43 -10.43
CA GLY A 28 3.16 -3.30 -11.53
C GLY A 28 3.53 -4.77 -11.31
N ALA A 29 4.77 -5.05 -10.89
CA ALA A 29 5.23 -6.41 -10.62
C ALA A 29 4.47 -7.05 -9.45
N VAL A 30 4.30 -6.31 -8.35
CA VAL A 30 3.56 -6.78 -7.17
C VAL A 30 2.10 -7.03 -7.53
N ARG A 31 1.45 -6.10 -8.24
CA ARG A 31 0.06 -6.26 -8.70
C ARG A 31 -0.10 -7.53 -9.54
N HIS A 32 0.81 -7.77 -10.47
CA HIS A 32 0.77 -8.95 -11.33
C HIS A 32 0.80 -10.23 -10.49
N VAL A 33 1.81 -10.38 -9.64
CA VAL A 33 1.96 -11.59 -8.80
C VAL A 33 0.85 -11.73 -7.77
N ALA A 34 0.45 -10.64 -7.11
CA ALA A 34 -0.62 -10.69 -6.13
C ALA A 34 -1.95 -11.11 -6.78
N SER A 35 -2.24 -10.65 -8.00
CA SER A 35 -3.48 -11.00 -8.72
C SER A 35 -3.62 -12.48 -9.07
N ILE A 36 -2.50 -13.20 -9.20
CA ILE A 36 -2.49 -14.66 -9.43
C ILE A 36 -2.43 -15.45 -8.11
N ALA A 37 -1.82 -14.88 -7.06
CA ALA A 37 -1.64 -15.55 -5.77
C ALA A 37 -2.88 -15.47 -4.88
N THR A 38 -3.66 -14.39 -5.00
CA THR A 38 -4.83 -14.12 -4.16
C THR A 38 -6.07 -14.89 -4.61
N LYS A 39 -6.87 -15.34 -3.64
CA LYS A 39 -8.24 -15.83 -3.87
C LYS A 39 -9.32 -14.80 -3.53
N PHE A 40 -8.92 -13.70 -2.90
CA PHE A 40 -9.82 -12.70 -2.33
C PHE A 40 -9.38 -11.29 -2.76
N PRO A 41 -9.52 -10.96 -4.06
CA PRO A 41 -9.16 -9.64 -4.57
C PRO A 41 -9.88 -8.53 -3.80
N GLY A 42 -9.15 -7.49 -3.37
CA GLY A 42 -9.73 -6.39 -2.58
C GLY A 42 -9.68 -6.61 -1.07
N LYS A 43 -9.34 -7.82 -0.62
CA LYS A 43 -9.09 -8.19 0.80
C LYS A 43 -7.66 -8.72 1.00
N ASP A 44 -6.75 -8.40 0.10
CA ASP A 44 -5.41 -9.00 -0.05
C ASP A 44 -4.26 -7.99 0.12
N CYS A 45 -4.51 -6.93 0.89
CA CYS A 45 -3.50 -5.90 1.19
C CYS A 45 -2.24 -6.46 1.83
N TYR A 46 -2.38 -7.46 2.71
CA TYR A 46 -1.23 -8.14 3.31
C TYR A 46 -0.37 -8.86 2.27
N ILE A 47 -0.99 -9.51 1.28
CA ILE A 47 -0.25 -10.20 0.20
C ILE A 47 0.57 -9.19 -0.60
N HIS A 48 -0.06 -8.08 -1.02
CA HIS A 48 0.61 -7.02 -1.76
C HIS A 48 1.78 -6.43 -0.99
N ALA A 49 1.55 -6.05 0.28
CA ALA A 49 2.57 -5.43 1.10
C ALA A 49 3.71 -6.40 1.43
N SER A 50 3.43 -7.69 1.64
CA SER A 50 4.44 -8.71 1.90
C SER A 50 5.33 -8.98 0.68
N ILE A 51 4.74 -9.17 -0.52
CA ILE A 51 5.51 -9.32 -1.77
C ILE A 51 6.31 -8.05 -2.03
N GLY A 52 5.70 -6.87 -1.89
CA GLY A 52 6.37 -5.59 -2.12
C GLY A 52 7.55 -5.35 -1.19
N LYS A 53 7.41 -5.63 0.12
CA LYS A 53 8.51 -5.54 1.09
C LYS A 53 9.66 -6.46 0.70
N SER A 54 9.35 -7.73 0.38
CA SER A 54 10.36 -8.71 0.00
C SER A 54 11.07 -8.34 -1.30
N LEU A 55 10.34 -7.84 -2.31
CA LEU A 55 10.90 -7.33 -3.55
C LEU A 55 11.81 -6.12 -3.31
N LEU A 56 11.37 -5.13 -2.54
CA LEU A 56 12.18 -3.96 -2.20
C LEU A 56 13.47 -4.33 -1.47
N ASN A 57 13.40 -5.29 -0.55
CA ASN A 57 14.58 -5.81 0.13
C ASN A 57 15.57 -6.47 -0.84
N ARG A 58 15.08 -7.23 -1.84
CA ARG A 58 15.93 -7.80 -2.92
C ARG A 58 16.56 -6.71 -3.80
N LEU A 59 15.92 -5.55 -3.91
CA LEU A 59 16.42 -4.38 -4.63
C LEU A 59 17.32 -3.47 -3.75
N GLY A 60 17.62 -3.87 -2.51
CA GLY A 60 18.50 -3.11 -1.60
C GLY A 60 17.82 -1.95 -0.88
N VAL A 61 16.49 -1.89 -0.90
CA VAL A 61 15.68 -0.89 -0.17
C VAL A 61 15.16 -1.53 1.12
N GLU A 62 15.64 -1.01 2.24
CA GLU A 62 15.19 -1.45 3.56
C GLU A 62 13.75 -1.00 3.81
N SER A 63 12.86 -1.96 4.12
CA SER A 63 11.44 -1.69 4.27
C SER A 63 10.76 -2.56 5.34
N GLU A 64 9.72 -2.01 5.96
CA GLU A 64 8.90 -2.67 6.97
C GLU A 64 7.50 -2.96 6.43
N LEU A 65 7.00 -4.17 6.69
CA LEU A 65 5.58 -4.49 6.53
C LEU A 65 4.85 -4.01 7.78
N VAL A 66 3.85 -3.16 7.58
CA VAL A 66 3.10 -2.52 8.65
C VAL A 66 1.62 -2.84 8.50
N VAL A 67 0.94 -3.05 9.62
CA VAL A 67 -0.50 -3.31 9.67
C VAL A 67 -1.15 -2.37 10.66
N GLY A 68 -2.31 -1.85 10.32
CA GLY A 68 -3.04 -0.96 11.21
C GLY A 68 -4.31 -0.42 10.59
N PHE A 69 -4.70 0.77 10.99
CA PHE A 69 -5.86 1.45 10.43
C PHE A 69 -5.45 2.30 9.24
N ALA A 70 -6.28 2.31 8.22
CA ALA A 70 -6.10 3.21 7.09
C ALA A 70 -7.44 3.72 6.58
N GLY A 71 -7.40 4.83 5.86
CA GLY A 71 -8.57 5.33 5.16
C GLY A 71 -8.23 6.42 4.17
N TRP A 72 -9.08 6.58 3.16
CA TRP A 72 -8.82 7.43 2.01
C TRP A 72 -10.07 8.16 1.58
N ARG A 73 -9.93 9.44 1.25
CA ARG A 73 -10.91 10.18 0.45
C ARG A 73 -10.68 9.89 -1.00
N VAL A 74 -11.64 9.20 -1.61
CA VAL A 74 -11.56 8.72 -2.99
C VAL A 74 -12.40 9.54 -3.96
N GLY A 75 -13.19 10.48 -3.45
CA GLY A 75 -14.00 11.42 -4.22
C GLY A 75 -14.36 12.69 -3.44
N GLU A 76 -15.15 13.54 -4.08
CA GLU A 76 -15.52 14.89 -3.60
C GLU A 76 -16.79 14.90 -2.72
N GLY A 77 -17.65 13.89 -2.84
CA GLY A 77 -18.89 13.77 -2.09
C GLY A 77 -18.63 13.37 -0.63
N SER A 78 -19.41 13.85 0.33
CA SER A 78 -19.16 13.62 1.76
C SER A 78 -19.02 12.14 2.17
N GLY A 79 -19.66 11.23 1.44
CA GLY A 79 -19.55 9.77 1.62
C GLY A 79 -18.43 9.08 0.84
N ASP A 80 -17.67 9.80 0.00
CA ASP A 80 -16.66 9.23 -0.90
C ASP A 80 -15.36 8.90 -0.15
N ALA A 81 -15.44 7.93 0.76
CA ALA A 81 -14.35 7.47 1.58
C ALA A 81 -14.32 5.93 1.68
N ILE A 82 -13.10 5.37 1.68
CA ILE A 82 -12.86 3.96 1.97
C ILE A 82 -12.14 3.90 3.31
N LEU A 83 -12.66 3.09 4.23
CA LEU A 83 -12.20 3.02 5.61
C LEU A 83 -11.86 1.58 5.99
N CYS A 84 -10.61 1.35 6.37
CA CYS A 84 -10.12 0.11 6.99
C CYS A 84 -9.85 0.37 8.47
N MET A 85 -10.89 0.76 9.19
CA MET A 85 -10.86 1.06 10.62
C MET A 85 -12.25 0.89 11.24
N PRO A 86 -12.37 0.65 12.56
CA PRO A 86 -13.66 0.64 13.23
C PRO A 86 -14.23 2.06 13.30
N VAL A 87 -15.29 2.34 12.53
CA VAL A 87 -15.98 3.65 12.51
C VAL A 87 -16.97 3.76 13.68
N THR A 88 -17.54 2.64 14.12
CA THR A 88 -18.32 2.50 15.36
C THR A 88 -18.03 1.13 15.98
N ARG A 89 -18.36 0.93 17.27
CA ARG A 89 -18.20 -0.37 17.96
C ARG A 89 -19.05 -1.50 17.34
N GLU A 90 -20.05 -1.17 16.55
CA GLU A 90 -21.08 -2.11 16.08
C GLU A 90 -20.88 -2.57 14.63
N ILE A 91 -20.18 -1.79 13.79
CA ILE A 91 -19.91 -2.13 12.37
C ILE A 91 -18.57 -2.89 12.25
N CYS A 92 -18.42 -3.95 13.04
CA CYS A 92 -17.30 -4.90 12.96
C CYS A 92 -17.77 -6.32 12.58
N LEU A 93 -19.00 -6.45 12.10
CA LEU A 93 -19.61 -7.73 11.80
C LEU A 93 -19.88 -7.77 10.31
N ASN A 94 -18.89 -8.25 9.56
CA ASN A 94 -19.02 -9.35 8.61
C ASN A 94 -17.82 -9.36 7.64
N GLU A 95 -16.93 -10.34 7.84
CA GLU A 95 -15.97 -10.85 6.84
C GLU A 95 -14.60 -10.19 6.64
N GLY A 96 -13.96 -9.64 7.68
CA GLY A 96 -12.53 -9.28 7.65
C GLY A 96 -12.03 -8.57 8.90
N PHE A 97 -10.72 -8.61 9.16
CA PHE A 97 -10.10 -7.71 10.13
C PHE A 97 -10.23 -6.27 9.59
N PRO A 98 -10.72 -5.29 10.35
CA PRO A 98 -10.81 -3.88 9.94
C PRO A 98 -9.42 -3.24 10.01
N CYS A 99 -8.49 -3.80 9.25
CA CYS A 99 -7.11 -3.38 9.18
C CYS A 99 -6.63 -3.36 7.74
N HIS A 100 -5.62 -2.56 7.50
CA HIS A 100 -4.92 -2.46 6.25
C HIS A 100 -3.45 -2.79 6.44
N ALA A 101 -2.81 -3.30 5.39
CA ALA A 101 -1.38 -3.55 5.36
C ALA A 101 -0.70 -2.68 4.30
N TRP A 102 0.40 -2.03 4.67
CA TRP A 102 1.21 -1.18 3.81
C TRP A 102 2.70 -1.39 4.10
N ILE A 103 3.55 -0.70 3.35
CA ILE A 103 5.00 -0.75 3.51
C ILE A 103 5.48 0.60 4.04
N GLU A 104 6.35 0.60 5.04
CA GLU A 104 7.07 1.79 5.47
C GLU A 104 8.53 1.72 5.02
N ILE A 105 9.00 2.81 4.39
CA ILE A 105 10.38 2.97 3.90
C ILE A 105 10.94 4.24 4.51
N GLY A 106 11.54 4.10 5.69
CA GLY A 106 12.01 5.23 6.48
C GLY A 106 10.86 6.19 6.85
N HIS A 107 10.89 7.38 6.26
CA HIS A 107 9.86 8.42 6.44
C HIS A 107 8.74 8.39 5.39
N ASN A 108 8.68 7.35 4.54
CA ASN A 108 7.65 7.20 3.53
C ASN A 108 6.73 6.02 3.84
N ILE A 109 5.50 6.13 3.35
CA ILE A 109 4.51 5.08 3.27
C ILE A 109 4.37 4.72 1.79
N LEU A 110 4.32 3.43 1.50
CA LEU A 110 4.02 2.86 0.20
C LEU A 110 2.82 1.93 0.34
N ASP A 111 1.76 2.27 -0.38
CA ASP A 111 0.54 1.47 -0.49
C ASP A 111 0.38 0.99 -1.92
N LEU A 112 0.47 -0.33 -2.09
CA LEU A 112 0.44 -1.00 -3.40
C LEU A 112 -0.96 -1.43 -3.81
N THR A 113 -1.99 -1.05 -3.04
CA THR A 113 -3.37 -1.52 -3.24
C THR A 113 -4.35 -0.44 -3.63
N THR A 114 -3.94 0.83 -3.73
CA THR A 114 -4.84 1.94 -4.04
C THR A 114 -5.55 1.80 -5.40
N TYR A 115 -4.96 1.03 -6.34
CA TYR A 115 -5.61 0.69 -7.60
C TYR A 115 -6.90 -0.15 -7.45
N GLN A 116 -7.10 -0.73 -6.26
CA GLN A 116 -8.27 -1.53 -5.93
C GLN A 116 -9.44 -0.68 -5.41
N PHE A 117 -9.29 0.64 -5.23
CA PHE A 117 -10.34 1.48 -4.64
C PHE A 117 -11.68 1.39 -5.36
N SER A 118 -11.70 1.40 -6.69
CA SER A 118 -12.94 1.26 -7.46
C SER A 118 -13.66 -0.06 -7.17
N ARG A 119 -12.91 -1.15 -6.99
CA ARG A 119 -13.47 -2.45 -6.62
C ARG A 119 -13.98 -2.45 -5.18
N GLN A 120 -13.19 -1.90 -4.25
CA GLN A 120 -13.58 -1.81 -2.84
C GLN A 120 -14.85 -0.95 -2.65
N ALA A 121 -14.95 0.18 -3.36
CA ALA A 121 -16.15 1.02 -3.38
C ALA A 121 -17.38 0.24 -3.87
N ALA A 122 -17.27 -0.49 -4.98
CA ALA A 122 -18.37 -1.32 -5.48
C ALA A 122 -18.80 -2.39 -4.47
N THR A 123 -17.86 -3.05 -3.79
CA THR A 123 -18.18 -4.02 -2.72
C THR A 123 -18.85 -3.36 -1.51
N LEU A 124 -18.46 -2.14 -1.14
CA LEU A 124 -19.12 -1.39 -0.06
C LEU A 124 -20.56 -1.04 -0.44
N GLU A 125 -20.78 -0.53 -1.66
CA GLU A 125 -22.11 -0.22 -2.18
C GLU A 125 -23.03 -1.45 -2.21
N GLU A 126 -22.51 -2.62 -2.58
CA GLU A 126 -23.26 -3.88 -2.51
C GLU A 126 -23.67 -4.27 -1.08
N LEU A 127 -22.88 -3.90 -0.07
CA LEU A 127 -23.10 -4.25 1.33
C LEU A 127 -24.05 -3.29 2.05
N ASP A 128 -23.94 -1.98 1.80
CA ASP A 128 -24.66 -0.95 2.56
C ASP A 128 -25.59 -0.06 1.70
N GLY A 129 -25.55 -0.19 0.37
CA GLY A 129 -26.34 0.59 -0.57
C GLY A 129 -25.87 2.04 -0.74
N ASN A 130 -24.75 2.44 -0.12
CA ASN A 130 -24.17 3.76 -0.27
C ASN A 130 -23.26 3.80 -1.49
N ASN A 131 -23.54 4.71 -2.42
CA ASN A 131 -22.67 4.93 -3.58
C ASN A 131 -21.43 5.73 -3.17
N VAL A 132 -20.25 5.12 -3.35
CA VAL A 132 -18.94 5.74 -3.15
C VAL A 132 -18.37 6.10 -4.51
N ASN A 133 -18.35 7.40 -4.86
CA ASN A 133 -17.81 7.84 -6.13
C ASN A 133 -16.28 7.93 -6.07
N VAL A 134 -15.60 7.14 -6.91
CA VAL A 134 -14.14 7.09 -6.96
C VAL A 134 -13.62 7.94 -8.11
N SER A 135 -13.26 9.19 -7.82
CA SER A 135 -12.53 10.09 -8.75
C SER A 135 -11.01 10.06 -8.54
N TRP A 136 -10.55 9.46 -7.44
CA TRP A 136 -9.15 9.21 -7.12
C TRP A 136 -8.83 7.72 -7.01
N CYS A 137 -8.00 7.19 -7.89
CA CYS A 137 -7.59 5.79 -7.85
C CYS A 137 -6.17 5.64 -8.41
N PRO A 138 -5.13 6.09 -7.67
CA PRO A 138 -3.77 5.97 -8.17
C PRO A 138 -3.34 4.50 -8.20
N ASP A 139 -2.45 4.15 -9.12
CA ASP A 139 -1.93 2.78 -9.25
C ASP A 139 -1.25 2.25 -7.98
N PHE A 140 -0.61 3.16 -7.26
CA PHE A 140 -0.02 3.00 -5.94
C PHE A 140 0.06 4.37 -5.27
N LEU A 141 0.20 4.41 -3.95
CA LEU A 141 0.42 5.63 -3.20
C LEU A 141 1.79 5.59 -2.54
N GLN A 142 2.64 6.57 -2.85
CA GLN A 142 3.88 6.82 -2.13
C GLN A 142 3.85 8.22 -1.53
N VAL A 143 3.85 8.32 -0.21
CA VAL A 143 3.68 9.58 0.51
C VAL A 143 4.61 9.64 1.70
N LYS A 144 4.85 10.85 2.22
CA LYS A 144 5.61 11.00 3.45
C LYS A 144 4.70 10.75 4.65
N LYS A 145 5.25 10.19 5.73
CA LYS A 145 4.53 10.02 7.00
C LYS A 145 4.02 11.35 7.55
N GLU A 146 4.74 12.45 7.31
CA GLU A 146 4.37 13.79 7.76
C GLU A 146 3.14 14.38 7.04
N SER A 147 2.73 13.82 5.89
CA SER A 147 1.54 14.25 5.15
C SER A 147 0.29 13.42 5.47
N VAL A 148 0.41 12.41 6.34
CA VAL A 148 -0.73 11.61 6.82
C VAL A 148 -1.68 12.51 7.59
N SER A 149 -2.95 12.48 7.21
CA SER A 149 -4.01 13.28 7.83
C SER A 149 -4.50 12.63 9.12
N SER A 150 -5.16 13.40 9.99
CA SER A 150 -5.86 12.82 11.14
C SER A 150 -7.16 12.12 10.72
N VAL A 151 -7.69 11.22 11.56
CA VAL A 151 -9.04 10.64 11.35
C VAL A 151 -10.09 11.74 11.25
N ARG A 152 -9.97 12.79 12.06
CA ARG A 152 -10.87 13.95 12.01
C ARG A 152 -10.85 14.62 10.64
N ASP A 153 -9.67 14.80 10.07
CA ASP A 153 -9.52 15.37 8.72
C ASP A 153 -10.13 14.46 7.66
N LEU A 154 -9.98 13.14 7.80
CA LEU A 154 -10.58 12.16 6.90
C LEU A 154 -12.12 12.21 6.94
N ILE A 155 -12.71 12.48 8.10
CA ILE A 155 -14.17 12.57 8.27
C ILE A 155 -14.71 13.92 7.80
N LEU A 156 -13.99 15.02 8.09
CA LEU A 156 -14.51 16.38 7.89
C LEU A 156 -14.14 16.99 6.54
N LYS A 157 -13.06 16.55 5.89
CA LYS A 157 -12.62 17.10 4.61
C LYS A 157 -13.26 16.33 3.46
N ASN A 158 -13.59 17.07 2.41
CA ASN A 158 -14.22 16.52 1.22
C ASN A 158 -13.22 16.17 0.10
N THR A 159 -11.91 16.40 0.28
CA THR A 159 -10.95 16.22 -0.83
C THR A 159 -9.58 15.70 -0.38
N TRP A 160 -9.05 14.73 -1.12
CA TRP A 160 -7.67 14.22 -1.18
C TRP A 160 -6.92 14.16 0.16
N CYS A 161 -7.41 13.36 1.08
CA CYS A 161 -6.67 13.02 2.30
C CYS A 161 -6.64 11.51 2.53
N TYR A 162 -5.59 11.10 3.23
CA TYR A 162 -5.34 9.72 3.60
C TYR A 162 -4.87 9.66 5.03
N TYR A 163 -5.27 8.62 5.73
CA TYR A 163 -4.94 8.34 7.11
C TYR A 163 -4.28 6.96 7.20
N TYR A 164 -3.27 6.86 8.06
CA TYR A 164 -2.55 5.63 8.37
C TYR A 164 -2.16 5.67 9.84
N GLU A 165 -2.51 4.62 10.58
CA GLU A 165 -2.12 4.45 11.98
C GLU A 165 -1.69 3.02 12.23
N ARG A 166 -0.40 2.87 12.57
CA ARG A 166 0.21 1.58 12.89
C ARG A 166 -0.44 0.93 14.10
N ASN A 167 -0.74 -0.37 14.01
CA ASN A 167 -1.28 -1.15 15.13
C ASN A 167 -0.44 -2.42 15.37
N LEU A 168 0.40 -2.37 16.41
CA LEU A 168 1.30 -3.47 16.77
C LEU A 168 0.58 -4.77 17.19
N GLN A 169 -0.68 -4.69 17.61
CA GLN A 169 -1.46 -5.89 17.88
C GLN A 169 -1.84 -6.57 16.57
N PHE A 170 -2.33 -5.82 15.58
CA PHE A 170 -2.64 -6.39 14.27
C PHE A 170 -1.41 -6.91 13.54
N GLU A 171 -0.26 -6.25 13.64
CA GLU A 171 1.00 -6.81 13.09
C GLU A 171 1.34 -8.17 13.70
N ARG A 172 1.18 -8.30 15.02
CA ARG A 172 1.43 -9.56 15.72
C ARG A 172 0.43 -10.65 15.35
N GLU A 173 -0.84 -10.32 15.16
CA GLU A 173 -1.83 -11.32 14.75
C GLU A 173 -1.68 -11.70 13.28
N MET A 174 -1.49 -10.73 12.40
CA MET A 174 -1.32 -10.98 10.96
C MET A 174 -0.03 -11.72 10.64
N SER A 175 1.04 -11.56 11.42
CA SER A 175 2.28 -12.34 11.23
C SER A 175 2.13 -13.83 11.54
N LYS A 176 1.08 -14.24 12.25
CA LYS A 176 0.77 -15.67 12.52
C LYS A 176 -0.03 -16.31 11.39
N VAL A 177 -0.65 -15.52 10.51
CA VAL A 177 -1.49 -16.01 9.42
C VAL A 177 -0.59 -16.38 8.23
N SER A 178 -0.68 -17.64 7.79
CA SER A 178 -0.04 -18.05 6.54
C SER A 178 -0.91 -17.68 5.35
N PHE A 179 -0.41 -16.78 4.52
CA PHE A 179 -1.06 -16.38 3.26
C PHE A 179 -0.62 -17.24 2.07
N GLY A 180 0.12 -18.33 2.30
CA GLY A 180 0.62 -19.20 1.23
C GLY A 180 1.67 -18.54 0.33
N LEU A 181 2.27 -17.42 0.76
CA LEU A 181 3.36 -16.78 0.05
C LEU A 181 4.65 -17.57 0.20
N THR A 182 5.36 -17.73 -0.92
CA THR A 182 6.63 -18.45 -1.04
C THR A 182 7.67 -17.56 -1.69
N ASP A 183 8.95 -17.93 -1.58
CA ASP A 183 10.04 -17.21 -2.27
C ASP A 183 9.82 -17.18 -3.79
N ASP A 184 9.21 -18.21 -4.38
CA ASP A 184 8.88 -18.23 -5.82
C ASP A 184 8.00 -17.05 -6.25
N HIS A 185 7.07 -16.60 -5.39
CA HIS A 185 6.25 -15.42 -5.67
C HIS A 185 7.11 -14.15 -5.70
N VAL A 186 8.09 -14.04 -4.81
CA VAL A 186 9.01 -12.89 -4.75
C VAL A 186 9.95 -12.92 -5.95
N ASP A 187 10.48 -14.09 -6.31
CA ASP A 187 11.36 -14.27 -7.47
C ASP A 187 10.61 -13.98 -8.78
N MET A 188 9.33 -14.37 -8.87
CA MET A 188 8.47 -13.99 -9.98
C MET A 188 8.29 -12.47 -10.06
N ALA A 189 8.02 -11.81 -8.92
CA ALA A 189 7.89 -10.35 -8.89
C ALA A 189 9.20 -9.66 -9.30
N LEU A 190 10.35 -10.21 -8.90
CA LEU A 190 11.65 -9.72 -9.31
C LEU A 190 11.88 -9.90 -10.82
N ALA A 191 11.50 -11.05 -11.39
CA ALA A 191 11.58 -11.30 -12.83
C ALA A 191 10.71 -10.31 -13.63
N PHE A 192 9.47 -10.05 -13.20
CA PHE A 192 8.60 -9.02 -13.80
C PHE A 192 9.20 -7.62 -13.67
N TYR A 193 9.74 -7.29 -12.50
CA TYR A 193 10.45 -6.05 -12.30
C TYR A 193 11.62 -5.95 -13.28
N GLN A 194 12.43 -7.00 -13.49
CA GLN A 194 13.60 -6.94 -14.38
C GLN A 194 13.25 -6.93 -15.87
N ALA A 195 12.25 -7.70 -16.31
CA ALA A 195 11.84 -7.79 -17.72
C ALA A 195 11.47 -6.42 -18.30
N SER A 196 10.78 -5.60 -17.51
CA SER A 196 10.46 -4.22 -17.88
C SER A 196 11.68 -3.29 -18.02
N VAL A 197 12.90 -3.73 -17.64
CA VAL A 197 14.16 -2.99 -17.91
C VAL A 197 14.57 -3.27 -19.35
N ALA A 198 14.54 -4.56 -19.72
CA ALA A 198 15.05 -5.05 -20.99
C ALA A 198 14.28 -4.47 -22.19
N ASP A 199 12.95 -4.35 -22.08
CA ASP A 199 12.11 -3.79 -23.15
C ASP A 199 12.40 -2.30 -23.42
N ASN A 200 12.77 -1.54 -22.38
CA ASN A 200 13.18 -0.14 -22.53
C ASN A 200 14.57 -0.02 -23.19
N TYR A 201 15.48 -0.97 -22.92
CA TYR A 201 16.79 -0.99 -23.58
C TYR A 201 16.72 -1.43 -25.04
N LEU A 202 15.82 -2.33 -25.41
CA LEU A 202 15.65 -2.78 -26.78
C LEU A 202 14.94 -1.73 -27.65
N SER A 203 13.97 -1.00 -27.10
CA SER A 203 13.27 0.08 -27.80
C SER A 203 14.13 1.35 -28.00
N LEU A 204 15.02 1.67 -27.07
CA LEU A 204 15.95 2.80 -27.20
C LEU A 204 17.13 2.54 -28.16
N ASN A 205 17.49 1.28 -28.39
CA ASN A 205 18.58 0.90 -29.32
C ASN A 205 18.07 0.49 -30.71
N ALA A 206 16.76 0.50 -30.93
CA ALA A 206 16.13 0.23 -32.23
C ALA A 206 15.65 1.52 -32.94
N ALA A 207 15.93 2.69 -32.37
CA ALA A 207 15.68 4.02 -32.95
C ALA A 207 17.01 4.67 -33.38
#